data_AF-A0A4Y8L5L9-F1
#
_entry.id   AF-A0A4Y8L5L9-F1
#
_cell.length_a   1.000
_cell.length_b   1.000
_cell.length_c   1.000
_cell.angle_alpha   90.00
_cell.angle_beta   90.00
_cell.angle_gamma   90.00
#
_symmetry.space_group_name_H-M   'P 1'
#
loop_
_entity.id
_entity.type
_entity.pdbx_description
1 polymer ?
#
loop_
_entity_poly.entity_id
_entity_poly.type
_entity_poly.pdbx_seq_one_letter_code
_entity_poly.pdbx_strand_id
1 'polypeptide(L)'
;MGIQPKELSKLGYTNNIARSLAINTISKYCKHNTKEEIKATLINLLNNPEKYKNNEVWGKLAEHFSPVMEEKQFSVYNLLNEPLSFKTYGGKFIESIAKQQMELAMRLPITVGGALMPDAHAGYGLPIGGVLAVENAVIPYAVGVDIGCRMSLTIFDAKADYLKRYSHQIKEALKEYTHFGMDGCLGFAQEHEILDRREFQLTPLLKMLHGKVVRQLGSSGGGNHFVEFGEIELVENNVLNLPSGNYMALLSHSGSRGMGAAIARHYSDIAREVCKLPREAQHFAWLGLDTEAGQEYWMSMNLAGDFAQACHERIHINLSKALGLKAIANVNNHHNFAWREEIAPNRYAIVHRKGATPAGKGVAGFIPGSMATAGYLVCGKGEIQSLNSASHGAGRAMSRQKAKSQFTQSALKKLLSQNEVTLIGGSVEEMPLAYKDIDRIMPAQESLVEIHGKFMPRIVRMNKD
;
A
#
# COMPACT_ATOMS: atom_id res chain seq x y z
N MET A 1 -11.14 -12.37 43.96
CA MET A 1 -10.32 -11.43 44.75
C MET A 1 -9.74 -10.41 43.80
N GLY A 2 -10.15 -9.14 43.86
CA GLY A 2 -9.64 -8.09 42.97
C GLY A 2 -9.70 -6.75 43.67
N ILE A 3 -8.66 -5.93 43.48
CA ILE A 3 -8.66 -4.53 43.91
C ILE A 3 -9.54 -3.74 42.94
N GLN A 4 -10.51 -3.00 43.46
CA GLN A 4 -11.42 -2.20 42.65
C GLN A 4 -10.73 -0.91 42.14
N PRO A 5 -11.12 -0.35 40.98
CA PRO A 5 -10.54 0.89 40.46
C PRO A 5 -10.60 2.05 41.45
N LYS A 6 -11.68 2.14 42.25
CA LYS A 6 -11.83 3.15 43.31
C LYS A 6 -10.81 2.99 44.43
N GLU A 7 -10.36 1.76 44.72
CA GLU A 7 -9.32 1.49 45.70
C GLU A 7 -7.94 1.89 45.16
N LEU A 8 -7.65 1.64 43.88
CA LEU A 8 -6.41 2.09 43.24
C LEU A 8 -6.25 3.62 43.28
N SER A 9 -7.35 4.37 43.07
CA SER A 9 -7.35 5.83 43.23
C SER A 9 -6.94 6.28 44.63
N LYS A 10 -7.38 5.56 45.68
CA LYS A 10 -6.99 5.86 47.07
C LYS A 10 -5.52 5.54 47.35
N LEU A 11 -4.90 4.67 46.55
CA LEU A 11 -3.48 4.31 46.63
C LEU A 11 -2.59 5.24 45.79
N GLY A 12 -3.14 6.29 45.15
CA GLY A 12 -2.38 7.24 44.34
C GLY A 12 -2.35 6.95 42.83
N TYR A 13 -3.03 5.89 42.37
CA TYR A 13 -3.12 5.55 40.94
C TYR A 13 -4.27 6.34 40.30
N THR A 14 -4.02 7.60 39.97
CA THR A 14 -5.03 8.55 39.50
C THR A 14 -5.23 8.54 37.97
N ASN A 15 -4.25 8.05 37.21
CA ASN A 15 -4.30 7.92 35.75
C ASN A 15 -5.01 6.64 35.30
N ASN A 16 -5.86 6.73 34.26
CA ASN A 16 -6.56 5.58 33.66
C ASN A 16 -5.59 4.50 33.11
N ILE A 17 -4.44 4.91 32.56
CA ILE A 17 -3.40 4.00 32.06
C ILE A 17 -2.79 3.21 33.22
N ALA A 18 -2.37 3.90 34.28
CA ALA A 18 -1.80 3.29 35.48
C ALA A 18 -2.78 2.29 36.13
N ARG A 19 -4.07 2.64 36.21
CA ARG A 19 -5.11 1.74 36.73
C ARG A 19 -5.27 0.50 35.87
N SER A 20 -5.32 0.67 34.55
CA SER A 20 -5.45 -0.45 33.62
C SER A 20 -4.26 -1.41 33.72
N LEU A 21 -3.03 -0.87 33.73
CA LEU A 21 -1.81 -1.64 33.91
C LEU A 21 -1.79 -2.40 35.25
N ALA A 22 -2.17 -1.75 36.35
CA ALA A 22 -2.24 -2.39 37.66
C ALA A 22 -3.26 -3.52 37.69
N ILE A 23 -4.49 -3.29 37.18
CA ILE A 23 -5.55 -4.30 37.14
C ILE A 23 -5.12 -5.51 36.30
N ASN A 24 -4.55 -5.27 35.12
CA ASN A 24 -4.08 -6.34 34.22
C ASN A 24 -2.92 -7.14 34.84
N THR A 25 -2.01 -6.47 35.55
CA THR A 25 -0.89 -7.13 36.22
C THR A 25 -1.37 -8.02 37.37
N ILE A 26 -2.27 -7.49 38.21
CA ILE A 26 -2.84 -8.21 39.36
C ILE A 26 -3.63 -9.44 38.87
N SER A 27 -4.49 -9.28 37.86
CA SER A 27 -5.33 -10.37 37.36
C SER A 27 -4.51 -11.50 36.74
N LYS A 28 -3.38 -11.15 36.11
CA LYS A 28 -2.52 -12.11 35.42
C LYS A 28 -1.57 -12.84 36.37
N TYR A 29 -0.97 -12.15 37.33
CA TYR A 29 0.17 -12.67 38.10
C TYR A 29 -0.08 -12.81 39.61
N CYS A 30 -1.07 -12.14 40.20
CA CYS A 30 -1.25 -12.08 41.65
C CYS A 30 -2.43 -12.94 42.16
N LYS A 31 -2.72 -14.07 41.48
CA LYS A 31 -3.91 -14.90 41.78
C LYS A 31 -3.88 -15.55 43.17
N HIS A 32 -2.70 -15.72 43.75
CA HIS A 32 -2.48 -16.35 45.06
C HIS A 32 -2.10 -15.37 46.17
N ASN A 33 -2.03 -14.07 45.87
CA ASN A 33 -1.67 -13.04 46.85
C ASN A 33 -2.89 -12.52 47.60
N THR A 34 -2.67 -12.15 48.87
CA THR A 34 -3.71 -11.48 49.67
C THR A 34 -3.91 -10.04 49.19
N LYS A 35 -5.08 -9.46 49.50
CA LYS A 35 -5.41 -8.09 49.06
C LYS A 35 -4.46 -7.08 49.71
N GLU A 36 -4.05 -7.36 50.94
CA GLU A 36 -3.13 -6.57 51.76
C GLU A 36 -1.71 -6.58 51.15
N GLU A 37 -1.20 -7.75 50.73
CA GLU A 37 0.09 -7.88 50.04
C GLU A 37 0.15 -7.09 48.74
N ILE A 38 -0.92 -7.17 47.93
CA ILE A 38 -1.01 -6.46 46.66
C ILE A 38 -1.02 -4.94 46.91
N LYS A 39 -1.79 -4.47 47.90
CA LYS A 39 -1.83 -3.05 48.26
C LYS A 39 -0.46 -2.54 48.74
N ALA A 40 0.22 -3.30 49.59
CA ALA A 40 1.56 -2.94 50.06
C ALA A 40 2.56 -2.83 48.90
N THR A 41 2.50 -3.77 47.95
CA THR A 41 3.35 -3.76 46.76
C THR A 41 3.06 -2.56 45.86
N LEU A 42 1.78 -2.24 45.61
CA LEU A 42 1.40 -1.09 44.80
C LEU A 42 1.82 0.26 45.42
N ILE A 43 1.72 0.39 46.75
CA ILE A 43 2.19 1.57 47.47
C ILE A 43 3.71 1.67 47.35
N ASN A 44 4.43 0.56 47.54
CA ASN A 44 5.89 0.56 47.46
C ASN A 44 6.39 0.89 46.05
N LEU A 45 5.75 0.34 45.03
CA LEU A 45 6.04 0.59 43.62
C LEU A 45 5.82 2.05 43.26
N LEU A 46 4.71 2.66 43.69
CA LEU A 46 4.43 4.06 43.41
C LEU A 46 5.52 4.98 44.03
N ASN A 47 5.98 4.63 45.24
CA ASN A 47 7.00 5.40 45.95
C ASN A 47 8.43 5.09 45.48
N ASN A 48 8.69 3.90 44.94
CA ASN A 48 10.03 3.42 44.57
C ASN A 48 10.02 2.67 43.22
N PRO A 49 9.57 3.31 42.12
CA PRO A 49 9.38 2.62 40.85
C PRO A 49 10.66 1.99 40.31
N GLU A 50 11.83 2.61 40.54
CA GLU A 50 13.15 2.09 40.14
C GLU A 50 13.40 0.63 40.58
N LYS A 51 12.99 0.26 41.80
CA LYS A 51 13.22 -1.10 42.35
C LYS A 51 12.49 -2.18 41.57
N TYR A 52 11.44 -1.81 40.87
CA TYR A 52 10.55 -2.72 40.17
C TYR A 52 10.79 -2.75 38.66
N LYS A 53 11.66 -1.89 38.09
CA LYS A 53 11.88 -1.81 36.63
C LYS A 53 12.24 -3.14 35.97
N ASN A 54 13.13 -3.91 36.60
CA ASN A 54 13.56 -5.22 36.11
C ASN A 54 12.69 -6.38 36.64
N ASN A 55 11.59 -6.09 37.32
CA ASN A 55 10.72 -7.12 37.87
C ASN A 55 9.80 -7.70 36.79
N GLU A 56 9.78 -9.03 36.64
CA GLU A 56 8.98 -9.71 35.60
C GLU A 56 7.47 -9.49 35.72
N VAL A 57 6.97 -9.21 36.92
CA VAL A 57 5.55 -8.98 37.19
C VAL A 57 5.22 -7.49 37.11
N TRP A 58 6.00 -6.66 37.79
CA TRP A 58 5.67 -5.27 38.04
C TRP A 58 6.40 -4.26 37.14
N GLY A 59 7.37 -4.70 36.34
CA GLY A 59 8.24 -3.85 35.52
C GLY A 59 7.50 -2.87 34.64
N LYS A 60 6.47 -3.33 33.92
CA LYS A 60 5.66 -2.45 33.05
C LYS A 60 4.90 -1.36 33.81
N LEU A 61 4.47 -1.65 35.03
CA LEU A 61 3.78 -0.67 35.87
C LEU A 61 4.79 0.30 36.47
N ALA A 62 5.96 -0.19 36.86
CA ALA A 62 7.07 0.61 37.37
C ALA A 62 7.60 1.59 36.33
N GLU A 63 7.79 1.13 35.09
CA GLU A 63 8.22 1.95 33.94
C GLU A 63 7.24 3.10 33.63
N HIS A 64 5.94 2.91 33.88
CA HIS A 64 4.96 3.99 33.74
C HIS A 64 5.21 5.16 34.71
N PHE A 65 5.69 4.86 35.93
CA PHE A 65 5.93 5.87 36.98
C PHE A 65 7.37 6.37 37.02
N SER A 66 8.31 5.56 36.54
CA SER A 66 9.66 6.00 36.23
C SER A 66 10.06 5.45 34.87
N PRO A 67 9.81 6.21 33.78
CA PRO A 67 10.22 5.78 32.46
C PRO A 67 11.75 5.72 32.40
N VAL A 68 12.29 4.67 31.80
CA VAL A 68 13.69 4.68 31.39
C VAL A 68 13.79 5.72 30.27
N MET A 69 14.49 6.83 30.53
CA MET A 69 14.87 7.74 29.47
C MET A 69 16.03 7.09 28.71
N GLU A 70 15.72 6.17 27.80
CA GLU A 70 16.69 5.78 26.78
C GLU A 70 16.93 7.02 25.92
N GLU A 71 18.17 7.52 25.92
CA GLU A 71 18.59 8.50 24.93
C GLU A 71 18.47 7.84 23.56
N LYS A 72 17.33 8.08 22.88
CA LYS A 72 17.12 7.61 21.53
C LYS A 72 18.21 8.21 20.65
N GLN A 73 19.15 7.39 20.21
CA GLN A 73 20.17 7.82 19.26
C GLN A 73 19.48 8.24 17.96
N PHE A 74 19.75 9.47 17.53
CA PHE A 74 19.29 9.99 16.25
C PHE A 74 20.43 10.65 15.51
N SER A 75 20.33 10.65 14.19
CA SER A 75 21.25 11.35 13.30
C SER A 75 20.55 12.56 12.70
N VAL A 76 21.27 13.68 12.60
CA VAL A 76 20.79 14.91 11.97
C VAL A 76 21.44 15.05 10.60
N TYR A 77 20.61 15.25 9.58
CA TYR A 77 21.07 15.39 8.20
C TYR A 77 20.60 16.72 7.63
N ASN A 78 21.51 17.38 6.91
CA ASN A 78 21.17 18.53 6.10
C ASN A 78 20.86 18.10 4.67
N LEU A 79 20.05 18.91 3.99
CA LEU A 79 19.79 18.74 2.56
C LEU A 79 20.98 19.28 1.76
N LEU A 80 21.20 18.71 0.58
CA LEU A 80 22.06 19.30 -0.43
C LEU A 80 21.53 20.70 -0.81
N ASN A 81 22.44 21.62 -1.14
CA ASN A 81 22.07 22.97 -1.55
C ASN A 81 21.24 22.94 -2.83
N GLU A 82 21.68 22.17 -3.82
CA GLU A 82 21.01 21.98 -5.11
C GLU A 82 20.49 20.54 -5.25
N PRO A 83 19.33 20.34 -5.91
CA PRO A 83 18.84 19.00 -6.23
C PRO A 83 19.74 18.30 -7.26
N LEU A 84 19.94 16.99 -7.09
CA LEU A 84 20.51 16.16 -8.14
C LEU A 84 19.61 16.17 -9.39
N SER A 85 20.22 16.06 -10.57
CA SER A 85 19.48 16.00 -11.84
C SER A 85 18.63 14.73 -11.92
N PHE A 86 17.41 14.85 -12.44
CA PHE A 86 16.52 13.73 -12.70
C PHE A 86 15.70 13.96 -13.97
N LYS A 87 15.24 12.88 -14.59
CA LYS A 87 14.41 12.97 -15.81
C LYS A 87 12.94 13.11 -15.44
N THR A 88 12.27 14.09 -16.05
CA THR A 88 10.81 14.24 -15.99
C THR A 88 10.20 13.87 -17.34
N TYR A 89 9.22 12.97 -17.31
CA TYR A 89 8.44 12.57 -18.47
C TYR A 89 7.08 13.26 -18.44
N GLY A 90 6.60 13.78 -19.57
CA GLY A 90 5.29 14.43 -19.64
C GLY A 90 5.12 15.67 -18.74
N GLY A 91 6.18 16.43 -18.48
CA GLY A 91 6.20 17.52 -17.49
C GLY A 91 5.11 18.59 -17.60
N LYS A 92 4.45 18.74 -18.76
CA LYS A 92 3.27 19.59 -18.97
C LYS A 92 2.01 19.11 -18.23
N PHE A 93 1.96 17.85 -17.82
CA PHE A 93 0.82 17.23 -17.13
C PHE A 93 1.02 17.11 -15.62
N ILE A 94 2.15 17.62 -15.11
CA ILE A 94 2.57 17.47 -13.72
C ILE A 94 2.49 18.83 -13.04
N GLU A 95 1.75 18.87 -11.92
CA GLU A 95 1.58 20.07 -11.12
C GLU A 95 2.89 20.49 -10.41
N SER A 96 3.02 21.78 -10.12
CA SER A 96 4.23 22.35 -9.51
C SER A 96 4.55 21.73 -8.14
N ILE A 97 3.53 21.40 -7.34
CA ILE A 97 3.72 20.78 -6.02
C ILE A 97 4.39 19.40 -6.15
N ALA A 98 3.97 18.58 -7.11
CA ALA A 98 4.57 17.27 -7.33
C ALA A 98 6.04 17.39 -7.78
N LYS A 99 6.36 18.39 -8.61
CA LYS A 99 7.75 18.70 -9.01
C LYS A 99 8.61 19.13 -7.83
N GLN A 100 8.09 20.02 -6.99
CA GLN A 100 8.77 20.47 -5.76
C GLN A 100 9.03 19.32 -4.78
N GLN A 101 8.08 18.38 -4.65
CA GLN A 101 8.28 17.17 -3.84
C GLN A 101 9.40 16.29 -4.39
N MET A 102 9.49 16.14 -5.71
CA MET A 102 10.58 15.42 -6.35
C MET A 102 11.93 16.14 -6.19
N GLU A 103 11.98 17.45 -6.42
CA GLU A 103 13.18 18.27 -6.21
C GLU A 103 13.69 18.14 -4.78
N LEU A 104 12.80 18.14 -3.79
CA LEU A 104 13.17 17.93 -2.39
C LEU A 104 13.75 16.54 -2.13
N ALA A 105 13.18 15.49 -2.73
CA ALA A 105 13.72 14.14 -2.66
C ALA A 105 15.12 14.03 -3.27
N MET A 106 15.39 14.80 -4.33
CA MET A 106 16.69 14.85 -4.99
C MET A 106 17.74 15.66 -4.22
N ARG A 107 17.38 16.31 -3.11
CA ARG A 107 18.29 16.99 -2.19
C ARG A 107 18.67 16.16 -0.96
N LEU A 108 18.13 14.94 -0.81
CA LEU A 108 18.54 14.07 0.30
C LEU A 108 20.00 13.61 0.09
N PRO A 109 20.82 13.57 1.15
CA PRO A 109 22.23 13.19 1.02
C PRO A 109 22.43 11.73 0.61
N ILE A 110 21.42 10.87 0.79
CA ILE A 110 21.43 9.46 0.40
C ILE A 110 20.90 9.21 -1.02
N THR A 111 20.37 10.24 -1.71
CA THR A 111 19.80 10.07 -3.04
C THR A 111 20.89 9.86 -4.07
N VAL A 112 20.70 8.86 -4.93
CA VAL A 112 21.66 8.48 -5.97
C VAL A 112 21.07 8.50 -7.39
N GLY A 113 19.76 8.70 -7.52
CA GLY A 113 19.07 8.86 -8.80
C GLY A 113 17.57 9.03 -8.61
N GLY A 114 16.87 9.47 -9.66
CA GLY A 114 15.43 9.60 -9.63
C GLY A 114 14.82 9.89 -10.99
N ALA A 115 13.50 9.73 -11.06
CA ALA A 115 12.69 10.05 -12.23
C ALA A 115 11.26 10.41 -11.83
N LEU A 116 10.58 11.18 -12.68
CA LEU A 116 9.19 11.58 -12.46
C LEU A 116 8.33 11.24 -13.68
N MET A 117 7.28 10.44 -13.45
CA MET A 117 6.40 9.89 -14.48
C MET A 117 5.31 10.88 -14.91
N PRO A 118 4.74 10.76 -16.12
CA PRO A 118 3.72 11.70 -16.62
C PRO A 118 2.43 11.77 -15.78
N ASP A 119 2.08 10.68 -15.11
CA ASP A 119 0.93 10.57 -14.22
C ASP A 119 1.15 11.23 -12.85
N ALA A 120 2.34 11.80 -12.61
CA ALA A 120 2.72 12.28 -11.29
C ALA A 120 1.85 13.42 -10.72
N HIS A 121 1.56 13.32 -9.44
CA HIS A 121 0.75 14.28 -8.67
C HIS A 121 1.12 14.25 -7.19
N ALA A 122 0.71 15.27 -6.45
CA ALA A 122 1.11 15.49 -5.07
C ALA A 122 0.71 14.32 -4.16
N GLY A 123 1.67 13.90 -3.32
CA GLY A 123 1.49 12.87 -2.31
C GLY A 123 2.07 13.28 -0.95
N TYR A 124 2.36 12.31 -0.09
CA TYR A 124 3.08 12.52 1.17
C TYR A 124 4.56 12.14 1.01
N GLY A 125 5.50 13.08 1.14
CA GLY A 125 6.91 12.80 0.83
C GLY A 125 7.11 12.69 -0.68
N LEU A 126 7.57 11.53 -1.17
CA LEU A 126 7.71 11.30 -2.61
C LEU A 126 6.35 11.49 -3.32
N PRO A 127 6.29 12.23 -4.45
CA PRO A 127 5.04 12.36 -5.20
C PRO A 127 4.59 11.00 -5.73
N ILE A 128 3.28 10.83 -5.92
CA ILE A 128 2.77 9.70 -6.68
C ILE A 128 3.25 9.89 -8.13
N GLY A 129 3.70 8.83 -8.81
CA GLY A 129 4.45 8.92 -10.07
C GLY A 129 5.95 9.17 -9.89
N GLY A 130 6.46 9.19 -8.66
CA GLY A 130 7.88 9.38 -8.36
C GLY A 130 8.65 8.06 -8.27
N VAL A 131 9.90 8.09 -8.76
CA VAL A 131 10.88 7.01 -8.60
C VAL A 131 12.16 7.59 -7.99
N LEU A 132 12.64 7.00 -6.90
CA LEU A 132 13.79 7.50 -6.15
C LEU A 132 14.75 6.35 -5.80
N ALA A 133 15.98 6.42 -6.29
CA ALA A 133 17.04 5.51 -5.89
C ALA A 133 17.86 6.13 -4.75
N VAL A 134 18.05 5.38 -3.67
CA VAL A 134 18.88 5.81 -2.53
C VAL A 134 19.91 4.75 -2.15
N GLU A 135 20.98 5.18 -1.49
CA GLU A 135 22.05 4.29 -1.01
C GLU A 135 21.71 3.68 0.36
N ASN A 136 21.75 2.34 0.44
CA ASN A 136 21.65 1.52 1.66
C ASN A 136 20.58 1.94 2.68
N ALA A 137 19.47 2.50 2.23
CA ALA A 137 18.43 3.03 3.10
C ALA A 137 17.05 2.83 2.48
N VAL A 138 16.04 2.88 3.34
CA VAL A 138 14.64 2.78 2.93
C VAL A 138 13.83 3.90 3.55
N ILE A 139 13.02 4.57 2.74
CA ILE A 139 12.15 5.69 3.13
C ILE A 139 10.70 5.18 3.10
N PRO A 140 10.08 4.90 4.27
CA PRO A 140 8.76 4.28 4.30
C PRO A 140 7.67 5.08 3.56
N TYR A 141 7.68 6.41 3.64
CA TYR A 141 6.71 7.24 2.90
C TYR A 141 6.99 7.35 1.40
N ALA A 142 8.21 7.06 0.95
CA ALA A 142 8.56 6.94 -0.46
C ALA A 142 8.12 5.60 -1.06
N VAL A 143 7.87 4.58 -0.23
CA VAL A 143 7.12 3.37 -0.64
C VAL A 143 5.62 3.68 -0.72
N GLY A 144 5.10 4.38 0.28
CA GLY A 144 3.68 4.73 0.41
C GLY A 144 2.96 3.91 1.48
N VAL A 145 1.75 4.34 1.82
CA VAL A 145 0.97 3.74 2.93
C VAL A 145 0.31 2.42 2.56
N ASP A 146 0.00 2.22 1.27
CA ASP A 146 -0.52 0.95 0.77
C ASP A 146 0.61 0.16 0.12
N ILE A 147 1.44 -0.43 0.97
CA ILE A 147 2.63 -1.20 0.57
C ILE A 147 2.20 -2.35 -0.33
N GLY A 148 2.90 -2.56 -1.45
CA GLY A 148 2.64 -3.66 -2.36
C GLY A 148 1.36 -3.50 -3.18
N CYS A 149 0.74 -2.32 -3.16
CA CYS A 149 -0.38 -2.01 -4.06
C CYS A 149 0.04 -2.27 -5.51
N ARG A 150 -0.83 -2.95 -6.25
CA ARG A 150 -0.51 -3.55 -7.54
C ARG A 150 -1.73 -3.72 -8.42
N MET A 151 -1.45 -3.90 -9.70
CA MET A 151 -2.42 -4.37 -10.69
C MET A 151 -2.25 -5.87 -10.91
N SER A 152 -3.36 -6.58 -11.12
CA SER A 152 -3.37 -7.96 -11.61
C SER A 152 -4.38 -8.09 -12.75
N LEU A 153 -3.89 -8.42 -13.95
CA LEU A 153 -4.69 -8.66 -15.14
C LEU A 153 -4.66 -10.16 -15.45
N THR A 154 -5.81 -10.81 -15.51
CA THR A 154 -5.96 -12.18 -16.02
C THR A 154 -6.73 -12.18 -17.33
N ILE A 155 -6.17 -12.89 -18.31
CA ILE A 155 -6.82 -13.18 -19.59
C ILE A 155 -7.45 -14.56 -19.49
N PHE A 156 -8.69 -14.70 -19.95
CA PHE A 156 -9.39 -15.97 -19.98
C PHE A 156 -9.49 -16.56 -21.38
N ASP A 157 -9.63 -17.88 -21.45
CA ASP A 157 -10.04 -18.63 -22.65
C ASP A 157 -11.53 -18.39 -22.97
N ALA A 158 -11.89 -17.12 -23.15
CA ALA A 158 -13.24 -16.67 -23.40
C ALA A 158 -13.22 -15.39 -24.25
N LYS A 159 -14.17 -15.28 -25.19
CA LYS A 159 -14.35 -14.09 -26.02
C LYS A 159 -15.06 -12.97 -25.25
N ALA A 160 -14.89 -11.74 -25.70
CA ALA A 160 -15.48 -10.55 -25.09
C ALA A 160 -17.02 -10.58 -25.02
N ASP A 161 -17.69 -11.34 -25.90
CA ASP A 161 -19.16 -11.47 -25.88
C ASP A 161 -19.70 -12.23 -24.64
N TYR A 162 -18.84 -12.98 -23.95
CA TYR A 162 -19.16 -13.58 -22.64
C TYR A 162 -19.66 -12.53 -21.64
N LEU A 163 -19.08 -11.33 -21.65
CA LEU A 163 -19.46 -10.22 -20.78
C LEU A 163 -20.93 -9.81 -20.94
N LYS A 164 -21.43 -9.84 -22.18
CA LYS A 164 -22.83 -9.51 -22.50
C LYS A 164 -23.75 -10.67 -22.14
N ARG A 165 -23.38 -11.91 -22.52
CA ARG A 165 -24.19 -13.12 -22.29
C ARG A 165 -24.37 -13.45 -20.81
N TYR A 166 -23.33 -13.25 -19.99
CA TYR A 166 -23.29 -13.63 -18.57
C TYR A 166 -23.18 -12.43 -17.63
N SER A 167 -23.64 -11.25 -18.07
CA SER A 167 -23.55 -10.01 -17.28
C SER A 167 -24.15 -10.15 -15.88
N HIS A 168 -25.29 -10.84 -15.73
CA HIS A 168 -25.92 -11.04 -14.43
C HIS A 168 -25.05 -11.88 -13.50
N GLN A 169 -24.56 -13.03 -13.98
CA GLN A 169 -23.70 -13.94 -13.24
C GLN A 169 -22.39 -13.25 -12.83
N ILE A 170 -21.80 -12.43 -13.70
CA ILE A 170 -20.61 -11.64 -13.37
C ILE A 170 -20.90 -10.65 -12.24
N LYS A 171 -22.04 -9.97 -12.26
CA LYS A 171 -22.42 -9.03 -11.19
C LYS A 171 -22.62 -9.72 -9.84
N GLU A 172 -23.26 -10.89 -9.84
CA GLU A 172 -23.44 -11.67 -8.61
C GLU A 172 -22.11 -12.25 -8.12
N ALA A 173 -21.31 -12.84 -9.00
CA ALA A 173 -19.99 -13.34 -8.66
C ALA A 173 -19.08 -12.23 -8.10
N LEU A 174 -19.11 -11.05 -8.72
CA LEU A 174 -18.39 -9.90 -8.20
C LEU A 174 -18.85 -9.60 -6.78
N LYS A 175 -20.16 -9.56 -6.47
CA LYS A 175 -20.69 -9.27 -5.12
C LYS A 175 -20.32 -10.32 -4.06
N GLU A 176 -20.39 -11.59 -4.42
CA GLU A 176 -20.23 -12.72 -3.48
C GLU A 176 -18.76 -13.08 -3.22
N TYR A 177 -17.90 -12.99 -4.25
CA TYR A 177 -16.53 -13.51 -4.21
C TYR A 177 -15.45 -12.43 -4.08
N THR A 178 -15.85 -11.18 -3.87
CA THR A 178 -14.95 -10.09 -3.49
C THR A 178 -15.49 -9.33 -2.29
N HIS A 179 -14.62 -8.62 -1.58
CA HIS A 179 -15.00 -7.81 -0.43
C HIS A 179 -14.32 -6.45 -0.47
N PHE A 180 -15.08 -5.39 -0.22
CA PHE A 180 -14.62 -4.00 -0.20
C PHE A 180 -14.92 -3.37 1.16
N GLY A 181 -14.07 -2.43 1.57
CA GLY A 181 -14.11 -1.77 2.87
C GLY A 181 -12.81 -1.88 3.66
N MET A 182 -12.74 -1.15 4.78
CA MET A 182 -11.59 -1.22 5.71
C MET A 182 -11.64 -2.43 6.64
N ASP A 183 -12.85 -2.92 6.91
CA ASP A 183 -13.15 -4.03 7.80
C ASP A 183 -13.99 -5.10 7.09
N GLY A 184 -14.12 -6.26 7.71
CA GLY A 184 -14.84 -7.42 7.17
C GLY A 184 -13.95 -8.44 6.48
N CYS A 185 -14.59 -9.48 5.95
CA CYS A 185 -13.98 -10.60 5.27
C CYS A 185 -14.94 -11.15 4.22
N LEU A 186 -14.45 -12.05 3.37
CA LEU A 186 -15.33 -12.88 2.55
C LEU A 186 -16.17 -13.78 3.48
N GLY A 187 -17.37 -14.17 3.02
CA GLY A 187 -18.28 -15.04 3.77
C GLY A 187 -17.81 -16.49 3.90
N PHE A 188 -16.60 -16.81 3.42
CA PHE A 188 -16.00 -18.13 3.42
C PHE A 188 -14.49 -18.02 3.67
N ALA A 189 -13.92 -19.05 4.28
CA ALA A 189 -12.50 -19.09 4.60
C ALA A 189 -11.62 -19.05 3.34
N GLN A 190 -10.52 -18.33 3.42
CA GLN A 190 -9.46 -18.35 2.42
C GLN A 190 -8.24 -19.07 2.98
N GLU A 191 -7.59 -19.85 2.14
CA GLU A 191 -6.32 -20.51 2.44
C GLU A 191 -5.26 -20.05 1.45
N HIS A 192 -4.06 -19.80 1.99
CA HIS A 192 -2.89 -19.41 1.22
C HIS A 192 -1.64 -19.56 2.12
N GLU A 193 -0.53 -20.05 1.56
CA GLU A 193 0.75 -20.28 2.28
C GLU A 193 1.31 -19.03 2.98
N ILE A 194 0.92 -17.84 2.50
CA ILE A 194 1.27 -16.55 3.13
C ILE A 194 0.89 -16.52 4.60
N LEU A 195 -0.22 -17.16 4.99
CA LEU A 195 -0.73 -17.13 6.36
C LEU A 195 0.18 -17.88 7.34
N ASP A 196 1.02 -18.80 6.84
CA ASP A 196 1.91 -19.64 7.63
C ASP A 196 3.35 -19.08 7.71
N ARG A 197 3.60 -17.91 7.11
CA ARG A 197 4.92 -17.27 7.11
C ARG A 197 5.36 -16.92 8.53
N ARG A 198 6.54 -17.42 8.93
CA ARG A 198 7.13 -17.24 10.27
C ARG A 198 7.36 -15.77 10.62
N GLU A 199 7.51 -14.91 9.62
CA GLU A 199 7.70 -13.47 9.74
C GLU A 199 6.59 -12.82 10.56
N PHE A 200 5.37 -13.36 10.54
CA PHE A 200 4.28 -12.88 11.39
C PHE A 200 4.56 -13.00 12.89
N GLN A 201 5.50 -13.85 13.30
CA GLN A 201 5.86 -14.04 14.71
C GLN A 201 7.13 -13.28 15.14
N LEU A 202 7.81 -12.61 14.20
CA LEU A 202 9.12 -12.01 14.46
C LEU A 202 9.04 -10.64 15.14
N THR A 203 7.97 -9.87 14.91
CA THR A 203 7.79 -8.57 15.58
C THR A 203 6.45 -8.47 16.31
N PRO A 204 6.35 -7.69 17.40
CA PRO A 204 5.07 -7.47 18.09
C PRO A 204 3.98 -6.90 17.18
N LEU A 205 4.36 -6.02 16.25
CA LEU A 205 3.44 -5.43 15.27
C LEU A 205 2.84 -6.50 14.36
N LEU A 206 3.67 -7.32 13.72
CA LEU A 206 3.21 -8.34 12.78
C LEU A 206 2.37 -9.41 13.47
N LYS A 207 2.74 -9.81 14.70
CA LYS A 207 1.97 -10.78 15.49
C LYS A 207 0.57 -10.27 15.81
N MET A 208 0.44 -8.99 16.15
CA MET A 208 -0.85 -8.35 16.37
C MET A 208 -1.68 -8.23 15.08
N LEU A 209 -1.03 -7.99 13.93
CA LEU A 209 -1.70 -7.86 12.64
C LEU A 209 -2.13 -9.20 12.03
N HIS A 210 -1.49 -10.32 12.38
CA HIS A 210 -1.73 -11.63 11.75
C HIS A 210 -3.21 -12.05 11.74
N GLY A 211 -3.93 -11.91 12.85
CA GLY A 211 -5.36 -12.22 12.89
C GLY A 211 -6.21 -11.35 11.95
N LYS A 212 -5.79 -10.10 11.69
CA LYS A 212 -6.44 -9.22 10.70
C LYS A 212 -6.11 -9.65 9.27
N VAL A 213 -4.86 -10.06 9.01
CA VAL A 213 -4.41 -10.59 7.71
C VAL A 213 -5.23 -11.79 7.29
N VAL A 214 -5.42 -12.77 8.19
CA VAL A 214 -6.25 -13.96 7.94
C VAL A 214 -7.66 -13.57 7.50
N ARG A 215 -8.29 -12.59 8.18
CA ARG A 215 -9.63 -12.12 7.82
C ARG A 215 -9.68 -11.36 6.50
N GLN A 216 -8.61 -10.64 6.15
CA GLN A 216 -8.59 -9.75 4.99
C GLN A 216 -8.07 -10.41 3.71
N LEU A 217 -7.57 -11.65 3.78
CA LEU A 217 -7.12 -12.41 2.62
C LEU A 217 -8.22 -12.47 1.55
N GLY A 218 -7.88 -12.15 0.30
CA GLY A 218 -8.83 -12.12 -0.83
C GLY A 218 -9.79 -10.92 -0.85
N SER A 219 -9.60 -9.92 0.00
CA SER A 219 -10.37 -8.66 -0.05
C SER A 219 -9.67 -7.58 -0.89
N SER A 220 -10.44 -6.68 -1.47
CA SER A 220 -9.94 -5.61 -2.36
C SER A 220 -9.81 -4.28 -1.63
N GLY A 221 -10.67 -3.97 -0.67
CA GLY A 221 -10.52 -2.78 0.15
C GLY A 221 -11.32 -1.53 -0.16
N GLY A 222 -10.73 -0.36 0.11
CA GLY A 222 -11.36 0.95 -0.07
C GLY A 222 -10.51 1.89 -0.91
N GLY A 223 -10.97 3.14 -1.08
CA GLY A 223 -10.28 4.13 -1.92
C GLY A 223 -10.42 3.81 -3.41
N ASN A 224 -9.32 3.91 -4.15
CA ASN A 224 -9.27 3.69 -5.60
C ASN A 224 -9.14 2.20 -6.00
N HIS A 225 -9.36 1.28 -5.06
CA HIS A 225 -9.30 -0.15 -5.31
C HIS A 225 -10.55 -0.62 -6.05
N PHE A 226 -10.35 -1.58 -6.97
CA PHE A 226 -11.43 -2.10 -7.80
C PHE A 226 -11.16 -3.54 -8.23
N VAL A 227 -12.23 -4.20 -8.65
CA VAL A 227 -12.18 -5.45 -9.39
C VAL A 227 -13.16 -5.30 -10.56
N GLU A 228 -12.67 -5.47 -11.78
CA GLU A 228 -13.45 -5.20 -12.98
C GLU A 228 -13.24 -6.25 -14.07
N PHE A 229 -14.34 -6.59 -14.72
CA PHE A 229 -14.33 -7.35 -15.95
C PHE A 229 -14.45 -6.42 -17.14
N GLY A 230 -13.67 -6.72 -18.18
CA GLY A 230 -13.63 -5.94 -19.40
C GLY A 230 -13.18 -6.77 -20.59
N GLU A 231 -13.21 -6.14 -21.74
CA GLU A 231 -12.66 -6.68 -22.98
C GLU A 231 -11.22 -6.21 -23.12
N ILE A 232 -10.35 -7.08 -23.64
CA ILE A 232 -8.99 -6.70 -24.03
C ILE A 232 -8.71 -7.12 -25.45
N GLU A 233 -8.26 -6.15 -26.24
CA GLU A 233 -7.74 -6.37 -27.58
C GLU A 233 -6.22 -6.54 -27.48
N LEU A 234 -5.71 -7.69 -27.94
CA LEU A 234 -4.28 -7.99 -28.00
C LEU A 234 -3.75 -7.80 -29.42
N VAL A 235 -2.57 -7.19 -29.53
CA VAL A 235 -1.85 -7.04 -30.80
C VAL A 235 -1.10 -8.32 -31.17
N GLU A 236 -0.66 -8.42 -32.42
CA GLU A 236 0.24 -9.50 -32.85
C GLU A 236 1.57 -9.46 -32.11
N ASN A 237 2.15 -10.63 -31.83
CA ASN A 237 3.42 -10.75 -31.09
C ASN A 237 3.41 -10.00 -29.74
N ASN A 238 2.26 -9.98 -29.05
CA ASN A 238 2.14 -9.35 -27.74
C ASN A 238 3.03 -10.05 -26.69
N VAL A 239 3.33 -9.33 -25.60
CA VAL A 239 4.20 -9.80 -24.51
C VAL A 239 3.71 -11.08 -23.81
N LEU A 240 2.44 -11.46 -23.97
CA LEU A 240 1.86 -12.68 -23.39
C LEU A 240 2.00 -13.90 -24.30
N ASN A 241 2.50 -13.72 -25.53
CA ASN A 241 2.57 -14.76 -26.56
C ASN A 241 1.19 -15.41 -26.84
N LEU A 242 0.11 -14.65 -26.66
CA LEU A 242 -1.24 -15.08 -27.03
C LEU A 242 -1.58 -14.65 -28.47
N PRO A 243 -2.49 -15.33 -29.18
CA PRO A 243 -2.97 -14.86 -30.47
C PRO A 243 -3.58 -13.46 -30.38
N SER A 244 -3.42 -12.65 -31.42
CA SER A 244 -4.10 -11.35 -31.50
C SER A 244 -5.62 -11.52 -31.51
N GLY A 245 -6.33 -10.51 -31.02
CA GLY A 245 -7.79 -10.51 -30.98
C GLY A 245 -8.39 -10.10 -29.64
N ASN A 246 -9.70 -10.32 -29.51
CA ASN A 246 -10.50 -9.83 -28.39
C ASN A 246 -10.80 -10.94 -27.38
N TYR A 247 -10.40 -10.71 -26.14
CA TYR A 247 -10.57 -11.62 -25.01
C TYR A 247 -11.41 -10.97 -23.91
N MET A 248 -12.00 -11.80 -23.07
CA MET A 248 -12.47 -11.40 -21.76
C MET A 248 -11.30 -11.36 -20.78
N ALA A 249 -11.23 -10.32 -19.97
CA ALA A 249 -10.22 -10.15 -18.95
C ALA A 249 -10.82 -9.73 -17.61
N LEU A 250 -10.13 -10.11 -16.54
CA LEU A 250 -10.35 -9.65 -15.17
C LEU A 250 -9.16 -8.80 -14.75
N LEU A 251 -9.43 -7.58 -14.34
CA LEU A 251 -8.46 -6.68 -13.75
C LEU A 251 -8.81 -6.45 -12.29
N SER A 252 -7.82 -6.50 -11.41
CA SER A 252 -7.99 -6.05 -10.03
C SER A 252 -6.88 -5.10 -9.62
N HIS A 253 -7.25 -4.15 -8.77
CA HIS A 253 -6.38 -3.16 -8.16
C HIS A 253 -6.58 -3.19 -6.65
N SER A 254 -5.54 -3.62 -5.93
CA SER A 254 -5.54 -3.69 -4.47
C SER A 254 -4.11 -3.68 -3.94
N GLY A 255 -3.99 -3.75 -2.62
CA GLY A 255 -2.72 -3.73 -1.90
C GLY A 255 -2.79 -4.53 -0.61
N SER A 256 -1.87 -4.27 0.31
CA SER A 256 -1.70 -5.05 1.55
C SER A 256 -2.67 -4.67 2.68
N ARG A 257 -3.73 -3.93 2.33
CA ARG A 257 -4.88 -3.64 3.20
C ARG A 257 -4.44 -2.89 4.48
N GLY A 258 -5.09 -3.20 5.60
CA GLY A 258 -4.76 -2.56 6.88
C GLY A 258 -3.36 -2.92 7.39
N MET A 259 -2.77 -4.02 6.92
CA MET A 259 -1.43 -4.44 7.32
C MET A 259 -0.37 -3.47 6.80
N GLY A 260 -0.37 -3.19 5.49
CA GLY A 260 0.57 -2.23 4.89
C GLY A 260 0.49 -0.86 5.53
N ALA A 261 -0.74 -0.37 5.76
CA ALA A 261 -0.95 0.93 6.39
C ALA A 261 -0.39 1.00 7.83
N ALA A 262 -0.53 -0.08 8.59
CA ALA A 262 0.01 -0.18 9.95
C ALA A 262 1.55 -0.23 9.95
N ILE A 263 2.15 -1.03 9.06
CA ILE A 263 3.60 -1.12 8.86
C ILE A 263 4.16 0.23 8.44
N ALA A 264 3.59 0.84 7.40
CA ALA A 264 4.03 2.13 6.88
C ALA A 264 3.98 3.21 7.97
N ARG A 265 2.89 3.29 8.74
CA ARG A 265 2.78 4.26 9.84
C ARG A 265 3.85 4.03 10.91
N HIS A 266 3.94 2.81 11.43
CA HIS A 266 4.86 2.47 12.52
C HIS A 266 6.31 2.82 12.16
N TYR A 267 6.80 2.34 11.02
CA TYR A 267 8.19 2.57 10.62
C TYR A 267 8.45 3.97 10.08
N SER A 268 7.43 4.69 9.58
CA SER A 268 7.58 6.12 9.29
C SER A 268 7.77 6.93 10.56
N ASP A 269 7.10 6.56 11.66
CA ASP A 269 7.25 7.24 12.94
C ASP A 269 8.67 7.00 13.49
N ILE A 270 9.14 5.75 13.48
CA ILE A 270 10.52 5.40 13.86
C ILE A 270 11.53 6.15 12.99
N ALA A 271 11.34 6.19 11.66
CA ALA A 271 12.23 6.89 10.76
C ALA A 271 12.38 8.38 11.14
N ARG A 272 11.28 9.07 11.49
CA ARG A 272 11.33 10.47 11.94
C ARG A 272 11.93 10.64 13.33
N GLU A 273 11.93 9.60 14.16
CA GLU A 273 12.61 9.60 15.45
C GLU A 273 14.13 9.51 15.29
N VAL A 274 14.63 8.59 14.45
CA VAL A 274 16.06 8.29 14.31
C VAL A 274 16.77 9.13 13.24
N CYS A 275 16.04 9.64 12.24
CA CYS A 275 16.57 10.46 11.15
C CYS A 275 15.92 11.84 11.19
N LYS A 276 16.65 12.84 11.69
CA LYS A 276 16.20 14.24 11.75
C LYS A 276 16.58 14.98 10.47
N LEU A 277 15.54 15.48 9.79
CA LEU A 277 15.64 16.30 8.59
C LEU A 277 15.00 17.68 8.83
N PRO A 278 15.31 18.68 7.99
CA PRO A 278 14.56 19.93 7.94
C PRO A 278 13.06 19.70 7.82
N ARG A 279 12.26 20.65 8.32
CA ARG A 279 10.80 20.51 8.50
C ARG A 279 10.10 20.11 7.20
N GLU A 280 10.51 20.72 6.09
CA GLU A 280 9.99 20.46 4.75
C GLU A 280 10.24 19.03 4.28
N ALA A 281 11.34 18.40 4.73
CA ALA A 281 11.78 17.07 4.30
C ALA A 281 11.48 15.96 5.30
N GLN A 282 10.72 16.23 6.38
CA GLN A 282 10.46 15.23 7.42
C GLN A 282 9.77 13.95 6.91
N HIS A 283 8.98 14.05 5.85
CA HIS A 283 8.36 12.88 5.21
C HIS A 283 9.35 12.01 4.42
N PHE A 284 10.59 12.44 4.26
CA PHE A 284 11.68 11.68 3.63
C PHE A 284 12.64 11.05 4.63
N ALA A 285 12.34 11.10 5.93
CA ALA A 285 13.15 10.41 6.93
C ALA A 285 13.26 8.91 6.61
N TRP A 286 14.46 8.34 6.77
CA TRP A 286 14.77 6.98 6.35
C TRP A 286 15.24 6.10 7.50
N LEU A 287 15.30 4.81 7.21
CA LEU A 287 15.93 3.79 8.04
C LEU A 287 17.11 3.21 7.24
N GLY A 288 18.30 3.18 7.84
CA GLY A 288 19.46 2.50 7.24
C GLY A 288 19.25 1.00 7.23
N LEU A 289 19.57 0.32 6.12
CA LEU A 289 19.40 -1.13 6.03
C LEU A 289 20.43 -1.89 6.88
N ASP A 290 21.44 -1.22 7.43
CA ASP A 290 22.36 -1.74 8.42
C ASP A 290 21.84 -1.64 9.87
N THR A 291 20.64 -1.07 10.07
CA THR A 291 20.00 -0.94 11.38
C THR A 291 18.91 -2.00 11.60
N GLU A 292 18.62 -2.32 12.87
CA GLU A 292 17.53 -3.22 13.24
C GLU A 292 16.18 -2.75 12.67
N ALA A 293 15.81 -1.47 12.90
CA ALA A 293 14.57 -0.90 12.40
C ALA A 293 14.47 -0.95 10.86
N GLY A 294 15.59 -0.73 10.15
CA GLY A 294 15.64 -0.85 8.69
C GLY A 294 15.43 -2.27 8.20
N GLN A 295 16.06 -3.26 8.84
CA GLN A 295 15.87 -4.68 8.54
C GLN A 295 14.45 -5.15 8.84
N GLU A 296 13.88 -4.74 9.97
CA GLU A 296 12.49 -5.07 10.30
C GLU A 296 11.49 -4.45 9.32
N TYR A 297 11.68 -3.18 8.93
CA TYR A 297 10.83 -2.55 7.92
C TYR A 297 10.98 -3.26 6.58
N TRP A 298 12.20 -3.56 6.15
CA TRP A 298 12.46 -4.25 4.89
C TRP A 298 11.75 -5.60 4.83
N MET A 299 11.87 -6.42 5.87
CA MET A 299 11.15 -7.68 6.00
C MET A 299 9.63 -7.47 5.99
N SER A 300 9.12 -6.53 6.80
CA SER A 300 7.68 -6.25 6.92
C SER A 300 7.09 -5.76 5.60
N MET A 301 7.82 -4.91 4.87
CA MET A 301 7.45 -4.42 3.55
C MET A 301 7.35 -5.56 2.55
N ASN A 302 8.32 -6.48 2.53
CA ASN A 302 8.29 -7.65 1.66
C ASN A 302 7.12 -8.58 1.99
N LEU A 303 6.86 -8.86 3.26
CA LEU A 303 5.69 -9.63 3.70
C LEU A 303 4.37 -8.96 3.28
N ALA A 304 4.29 -7.63 3.36
CA ALA A 304 3.15 -6.86 2.86
C ALA A 304 2.99 -6.95 1.34
N GLY A 305 4.08 -6.91 0.60
CA GLY A 305 4.11 -7.24 -0.82
C GLY A 305 3.46 -8.60 -1.08
N ASP A 306 4.02 -9.66 -0.50
CA ASP A 306 3.54 -11.04 -0.70
C ASP A 306 2.07 -11.20 -0.31
N PHE A 307 1.62 -10.58 0.78
CA PHE A 307 0.21 -10.59 1.17
C PHE A 307 -0.71 -9.88 0.17
N ALA A 308 -0.29 -8.75 -0.38
CA ALA A 308 -1.04 -8.10 -1.45
C ALA A 308 -1.21 -9.04 -2.65
N GLN A 309 -0.13 -9.74 -3.05
CA GLN A 309 -0.19 -10.74 -4.12
C GLN A 309 -1.20 -11.84 -3.84
N ALA A 310 -1.13 -12.44 -2.65
CA ALA A 310 -2.04 -13.51 -2.23
C ALA A 310 -3.51 -13.06 -2.27
N CYS A 311 -3.80 -11.81 -1.92
CA CYS A 311 -5.14 -11.25 -2.06
C CYS A 311 -5.61 -11.24 -3.53
N HIS A 312 -4.77 -10.78 -4.46
CA HIS A 312 -5.09 -10.79 -5.90
C HIS A 312 -5.30 -12.22 -6.43
N GLU A 313 -4.40 -13.14 -6.09
CA GLU A 313 -4.52 -14.55 -6.48
C GLU A 313 -5.84 -15.15 -6.00
N ARG A 314 -6.22 -14.91 -4.73
CA ARG A 314 -7.51 -15.37 -4.20
C ARG A 314 -8.70 -14.74 -4.90
N ILE A 315 -8.69 -13.43 -5.16
CA ILE A 315 -9.76 -12.73 -5.90
C ILE A 315 -9.95 -13.39 -7.27
N HIS A 316 -8.85 -13.59 -8.00
CA HIS A 316 -8.88 -14.13 -9.36
C HIS A 316 -9.30 -15.60 -9.38
N ILE A 317 -8.78 -16.43 -8.47
CA ILE A 317 -9.17 -17.86 -8.36
C ILE A 317 -10.65 -17.98 -8.01
N ASN A 318 -11.14 -17.21 -7.03
CA ASN A 318 -12.53 -17.27 -6.59
C ASN A 318 -13.49 -16.91 -7.74
N LEU A 319 -13.23 -15.80 -8.43
CA LEU A 319 -14.05 -15.36 -9.56
C LEU A 319 -13.96 -16.31 -10.76
N SER A 320 -12.76 -16.84 -11.06
CA SER A 320 -12.57 -17.80 -12.15
C SER A 320 -13.37 -19.07 -11.90
N LYS A 321 -13.30 -19.62 -10.68
CA LYS A 321 -14.06 -20.82 -10.29
C LYS A 321 -15.57 -20.57 -10.32
N ALA A 322 -16.04 -19.46 -9.76
CA ALA A 322 -17.47 -19.13 -9.71
C ALA A 322 -18.08 -18.96 -11.10
N LEU A 323 -17.30 -18.49 -12.08
CA LEU A 323 -17.76 -18.25 -13.45
C LEU A 323 -17.37 -19.35 -14.43
N GLY A 324 -16.67 -20.41 -13.99
CA GLY A 324 -16.20 -21.48 -14.89
C GLY A 324 -15.19 -21.02 -15.93
N LEU A 325 -14.40 -19.98 -15.63
CA LEU A 325 -13.43 -19.39 -16.55
C LEU A 325 -12.04 -20.00 -16.37
N LYS A 326 -11.37 -20.31 -17.48
CA LYS A 326 -10.00 -20.81 -17.49
C LYS A 326 -9.03 -19.66 -17.79
N ALA A 327 -8.16 -19.34 -16.84
CA ALA A 327 -7.09 -18.37 -17.06
C ALA A 327 -6.05 -18.92 -18.05
N ILE A 328 -5.62 -18.11 -19.02
CA ILE A 328 -4.60 -18.45 -20.03
C ILE A 328 -3.35 -17.57 -19.94
N ALA A 329 -3.45 -16.40 -19.32
CA ALA A 329 -2.32 -15.56 -18.99
C ALA A 329 -2.65 -14.67 -17.78
N ASN A 330 -1.61 -14.24 -17.07
CA ASN A 330 -1.71 -13.31 -15.97
C ASN A 330 -0.51 -12.35 -15.96
N VAL A 331 -0.76 -11.07 -15.75
CA VAL A 331 0.26 -10.02 -15.60
C VAL A 331 0.04 -9.32 -14.28
N ASN A 332 1.11 -9.15 -13.50
CA ASN A 332 1.08 -8.38 -12.27
C ASN A 332 2.22 -7.37 -12.24
N ASN A 333 1.93 -6.17 -11.76
CA ASN A 333 2.95 -5.16 -11.55
C ASN A 333 2.68 -4.33 -10.28
N HIS A 334 3.68 -4.27 -9.42
CA HIS A 334 3.66 -3.43 -8.22
C HIS A 334 3.77 -1.96 -8.60
N HIS A 335 3.18 -1.09 -7.78
CA HIS A 335 3.35 0.35 -7.96
C HIS A 335 3.61 1.16 -6.68
N ASN A 336 3.61 0.53 -5.50
CA ASN A 336 4.05 1.10 -4.23
C ASN A 336 5.00 0.15 -3.51
N PHE A 337 6.31 0.24 -3.78
CA PHE A 337 7.29 -0.68 -3.21
C PHE A 337 8.73 -0.14 -3.32
N ALA A 338 9.68 -0.78 -2.63
CA ALA A 338 11.10 -0.53 -2.82
C ALA A 338 11.84 -1.84 -3.10
N TRP A 339 12.78 -1.83 -4.05
CA TRP A 339 13.59 -3.00 -4.42
C TRP A 339 15.07 -2.64 -4.41
N ARG A 340 15.91 -3.63 -4.11
CA ARG A 340 17.34 -3.55 -4.35
C ARG A 340 17.61 -3.85 -5.82
N GLU A 341 18.03 -2.85 -6.59
CA GLU A 341 18.22 -2.97 -8.03
C GLU A 341 19.61 -2.48 -8.44
N GLU A 342 20.11 -3.06 -9.52
CA GLU A 342 21.31 -2.58 -10.20
C GLU A 342 20.94 -1.38 -11.09
N ILE A 343 21.40 -0.19 -10.70
CA ILE A 343 21.06 1.07 -11.39
C ILE A 343 22.13 1.49 -12.41
N ALA A 344 23.32 0.90 -12.32
CA ALA A 344 24.42 0.98 -13.26
C ALA A 344 25.31 -0.25 -13.06
N PRO A 345 26.19 -0.64 -14.01
CA PRO A 345 27.03 -1.82 -13.87
C PRO A 345 27.75 -1.90 -12.52
N ASN A 346 27.49 -2.97 -11.75
CA ASN A 346 28.00 -3.23 -10.39
C ASN A 346 27.61 -2.21 -9.32
N ARG A 347 26.61 -1.35 -9.57
CA ARG A 347 26.13 -0.34 -8.63
C ARG A 347 24.68 -0.60 -8.27
N TYR A 348 24.46 -1.00 -7.02
CA TYR A 348 23.14 -1.29 -6.48
C TYR A 348 22.60 -0.12 -5.67
N ALA A 349 21.28 0.08 -5.72
CA ALA A 349 20.56 1.05 -4.91
C ALA A 349 19.20 0.49 -4.47
N ILE A 350 18.59 1.14 -3.49
CA ILE A 350 17.21 0.87 -3.10
C ILE A 350 16.30 1.81 -3.90
N VAL A 351 15.62 1.26 -4.91
CA VAL A 351 14.73 1.98 -5.81
C VAL A 351 13.32 1.96 -5.26
N HIS A 352 12.86 3.12 -4.80
CA HIS A 352 11.51 3.37 -4.32
C HIS A 352 10.64 3.77 -5.51
N ARG A 353 9.50 3.11 -5.66
CA ARG A 353 8.45 3.49 -6.61
C ARG A 353 7.16 3.73 -5.85
N LYS A 354 6.55 4.89 -6.07
CA LYS A 354 5.25 5.25 -5.50
C LYS A 354 4.33 5.77 -6.58
N GLY A 355 3.29 5.02 -6.87
CA GLY A 355 2.54 5.18 -8.11
C GLY A 355 3.43 5.14 -9.35
N ALA A 356 4.44 4.27 -9.36
CA ALA A 356 5.25 4.02 -10.55
C ALA A 356 5.55 2.52 -10.62
N THR A 357 5.68 1.97 -11.82
CA THR A 357 5.79 0.52 -11.98
C THR A 357 7.07 0.11 -12.71
N PRO A 358 7.66 -1.07 -12.42
CA PRO A 358 8.80 -1.57 -13.17
C PRO A 358 8.48 -1.69 -14.67
N ALA A 359 9.42 -1.24 -15.49
CA ALA A 359 9.38 -1.19 -16.95
C ALA A 359 10.76 -1.52 -17.56
N GLY A 360 11.45 -2.49 -16.95
CA GLY A 360 12.65 -3.09 -17.53
C GLY A 360 12.38 -3.69 -18.91
N LYS A 361 13.43 -3.83 -19.74
CA LYS A 361 13.28 -4.35 -21.10
C LYS A 361 12.61 -5.73 -21.10
N GLY A 362 11.48 -5.86 -21.79
CA GLY A 362 10.73 -7.13 -21.87
C GLY A 362 9.79 -7.39 -20.69
N VAL A 363 9.75 -6.52 -19.68
CA VAL A 363 8.89 -6.71 -18.50
C VAL A 363 7.46 -6.32 -18.85
N ALA A 364 6.54 -7.28 -18.76
CA ALA A 364 5.11 -7.03 -18.92
C ALA A 364 4.55 -6.22 -17.74
N GLY A 365 3.63 -5.31 -18.01
CA GLY A 365 2.91 -4.55 -17.00
C GLY A 365 1.53 -4.13 -17.48
N PHE A 366 0.74 -3.58 -16.57
CA PHE A 366 -0.56 -3.00 -16.89
C PHE A 366 -0.70 -1.59 -16.31
N ILE A 367 -1.16 -0.66 -17.15
CA ILE A 367 -1.38 0.75 -16.81
C ILE A 367 -2.88 1.06 -16.98
N PRO A 368 -3.68 1.13 -15.90
CA PRO A 368 -5.10 1.47 -15.94
C PRO A 368 -5.33 2.96 -16.24
N GLY A 369 -6.43 3.24 -16.94
CA GLY A 369 -7.01 4.58 -17.04
C GLY A 369 -7.89 4.89 -15.83
N SER A 370 -9.21 4.72 -16.02
CA SER A 370 -10.26 4.91 -15.02
C SER A 370 -11.37 3.88 -15.25
N MET A 371 -12.39 3.87 -14.38
CA MET A 371 -13.55 2.98 -14.54
C MET A 371 -14.31 3.12 -15.88
N ALA A 372 -14.03 4.16 -16.69
CA ALA A 372 -14.68 4.37 -17.98
C ALA A 372 -13.70 4.67 -19.14
N THR A 373 -12.39 4.55 -18.91
CA THR A 373 -11.37 4.82 -19.94
C THR A 373 -10.43 3.63 -20.09
N ALA A 374 -9.71 3.58 -21.21
CA ALA A 374 -8.86 2.45 -21.53
C ALA A 374 -7.75 2.22 -20.49
N GLY A 375 -7.44 0.96 -20.23
CA GLY A 375 -6.18 0.51 -19.65
C GLY A 375 -5.32 -0.15 -20.72
N TYR A 376 -4.01 -0.25 -20.48
CA TYR A 376 -3.06 -0.75 -21.47
C TYR A 376 -2.20 -1.86 -20.89
N LEU A 377 -2.17 -2.99 -21.59
CA LEU A 377 -1.13 -4.01 -21.43
C LEU A 377 0.12 -3.46 -22.11
N VAL A 378 1.24 -3.43 -21.38
CA VAL A 378 2.48 -2.82 -21.84
C VAL A 378 3.68 -3.75 -21.67
N CYS A 379 4.74 -3.46 -22.41
CA CYS A 379 6.06 -4.05 -22.24
C CYS A 379 7.08 -2.94 -22.00
N GLY A 380 7.91 -3.09 -20.97
CA GLY A 380 8.96 -2.13 -20.66
C GLY A 380 10.06 -2.09 -21.72
N LYS A 381 10.56 -0.89 -22.01
CA LYS A 381 11.68 -0.66 -22.93
C LYS A 381 13.04 -0.65 -22.25
N GLY A 382 13.08 -0.60 -20.91
CA GLY A 382 14.32 -0.58 -20.13
C GLY A 382 15.06 0.76 -20.17
N GLU A 383 14.31 1.87 -20.10
CA GLU A 383 14.90 3.21 -20.09
C GLU A 383 15.65 3.47 -18.76
N ILE A 384 16.97 3.62 -18.87
CA ILE A 384 17.87 3.76 -17.71
C ILE A 384 17.60 5.08 -16.97
N GLN A 385 17.28 6.16 -17.69
CA GLN A 385 16.99 7.46 -17.07
C GLN A 385 15.70 7.45 -16.26
N SER A 386 14.80 6.48 -16.47
CA SER A 386 13.61 6.27 -15.63
C SER A 386 13.83 5.26 -14.51
N LEU A 387 15.06 4.77 -14.33
CA LEU A 387 15.38 3.63 -13.46
C LEU A 387 14.50 2.43 -13.81
N ASN A 388 14.38 2.15 -15.13
CA ASN A 388 13.56 1.06 -15.66
C ASN A 388 12.12 1.12 -15.11
N SER A 389 11.49 2.30 -15.14
CA SER A 389 10.15 2.52 -14.60
C SER A 389 9.22 3.26 -15.56
N ALA A 390 7.92 3.12 -15.35
CA ALA A 390 6.85 3.79 -16.08
C ALA A 390 5.71 4.23 -15.14
N SER A 391 4.73 4.96 -15.68
CA SER A 391 3.50 5.35 -14.97
C SER A 391 2.77 4.12 -14.42
N HIS A 392 2.05 4.29 -13.31
CA HIS A 392 1.19 3.25 -12.77
C HIS A 392 -0.27 3.36 -13.19
N GLY A 393 -0.66 4.47 -13.82
CA GLY A 393 -2.01 4.69 -14.32
C GLY A 393 -2.14 6.05 -15.01
N ALA A 394 -3.35 6.60 -15.02
CA ALA A 394 -3.58 7.97 -15.49
C ALA A 394 -3.11 9.04 -14.50
N GLY A 395 -3.14 8.74 -13.19
CA GLY A 395 -2.90 9.72 -12.14
C GLY A 395 -4.07 10.68 -11.94
N ARG A 396 -4.18 11.28 -10.75
CA ARG A 396 -5.30 12.19 -10.44
C ARG A 396 -5.06 13.57 -11.07
N ALA A 397 -6.12 14.16 -11.61
CA ALA A 397 -6.16 15.56 -12.03
C ALA A 397 -6.72 16.49 -10.94
N MET A 398 -7.39 15.92 -9.93
CA MET A 398 -7.92 16.66 -8.79
C MET A 398 -8.03 15.80 -7.52
N SER A 399 -8.10 16.45 -6.36
CA SER A 399 -8.28 15.77 -5.07
C SER A 399 -9.65 15.07 -4.97
N ARG A 400 -9.75 14.06 -4.12
CA ARG A 400 -11.02 13.37 -3.82
C ARG A 400 -12.09 14.32 -3.29
N GLN A 401 -11.70 15.24 -2.40
CA GLN A 401 -12.60 16.27 -1.87
C GLN A 401 -13.13 17.19 -2.99
N LYS A 402 -12.27 17.62 -3.92
CA LYS A 402 -12.69 18.43 -5.06
C LYS A 402 -13.64 17.67 -5.97
N ALA A 403 -13.33 16.41 -6.31
CA ALA A 403 -14.23 15.55 -7.10
C ALA A 403 -15.60 15.39 -6.44
N LYS A 404 -15.63 15.14 -5.12
CA LYS A 404 -16.87 15.02 -4.33
C LYS A 404 -17.73 16.28 -4.33
N SER A 405 -17.09 17.45 -4.30
CA SER A 405 -17.80 18.73 -4.36
C SER A 405 -18.26 19.12 -5.77
N GLN A 406 -17.58 18.63 -6.80
CA GLN A 406 -17.79 19.04 -8.20
C GLN A 406 -18.78 18.14 -8.94
N PHE A 407 -18.84 16.85 -8.61
CA PHE A 407 -19.60 15.86 -9.35
C PHE A 407 -20.75 15.27 -8.56
N THR A 408 -21.81 14.88 -9.28
CA THR A 408 -22.99 14.23 -8.71
C THR A 408 -23.06 12.77 -9.11
N GLN A 409 -23.74 11.96 -8.29
CA GLN A 409 -23.97 10.54 -8.57
C GLN A 409 -24.78 10.33 -9.86
N SER A 410 -25.69 11.24 -10.21
CA SER A 410 -26.45 11.17 -11.47
C SER A 410 -25.56 11.43 -12.68
N ALA A 411 -24.64 12.40 -12.60
CA ALA A 411 -23.66 12.64 -13.66
C ALA A 411 -22.72 11.44 -13.85
N LEU A 412 -22.26 10.81 -12.75
CA LEU A 412 -21.44 9.61 -12.80
C LEU A 412 -22.17 8.47 -13.52
N LYS A 413 -23.42 8.17 -13.11
CA LYS A 413 -24.24 7.14 -13.75
C LYS A 413 -24.46 7.41 -15.24
N LYS A 414 -24.72 8.67 -15.61
CA LYS A 414 -24.90 9.07 -17.02
C LYS A 414 -23.64 8.82 -17.83
N LEU A 415 -22.47 9.25 -17.34
CA LEU A 415 -21.19 9.06 -18.01
C LEU A 415 -20.87 7.57 -18.18
N LEU A 416 -21.09 6.76 -17.15
CA LEU A 416 -20.85 5.31 -17.22
C LEU A 416 -21.80 4.62 -18.20
N SER A 417 -23.08 5.00 -18.20
CA SER A 417 -24.05 4.46 -19.16
C SER A 417 -23.69 4.81 -20.61
N GLN A 418 -23.14 6.01 -20.86
CA GLN A 418 -22.68 6.42 -22.20
C GLN A 418 -21.45 5.62 -22.67
N ASN A 419 -20.67 5.07 -21.74
CA ASN A 419 -19.50 4.23 -22.02
C ASN A 419 -19.80 2.73 -21.86
N GLU A 420 -21.09 2.35 -21.75
CA GLU A 420 -21.52 0.96 -21.55
C GLU A 420 -20.89 0.27 -20.32
N VAL A 421 -20.61 1.05 -19.26
CA VAL A 421 -20.04 0.55 -18.00
C VAL A 421 -21.13 0.39 -16.94
N THR A 422 -21.16 -0.79 -16.32
CA THR A 422 -21.93 -1.04 -15.10
C THR A 422 -21.05 -0.91 -13.87
N LEU A 423 -21.40 -0.02 -12.95
CA LEU A 423 -20.71 0.16 -11.67
C LEU A 423 -21.50 -0.46 -10.50
N ILE A 424 -20.83 -1.29 -9.71
CA ILE A 424 -21.31 -1.89 -8.47
C ILE A 424 -20.58 -1.22 -7.30
N GLY A 425 -21.29 -0.44 -6.49
CA GLY A 425 -20.69 0.38 -5.46
C GLY A 425 -20.11 1.68 -6.04
N GLY A 426 -18.91 2.05 -5.59
CA GLY A 426 -18.20 3.24 -6.05
C GLY A 426 -18.77 4.56 -5.50
N SER A 427 -17.95 5.60 -5.61
CA SER A 427 -18.30 6.97 -5.21
C SER A 427 -17.86 7.98 -6.28
N VAL A 428 -18.41 9.20 -6.22
CA VAL A 428 -18.03 10.31 -7.12
C VAL A 428 -16.55 10.72 -6.99
N GLU A 429 -15.86 10.28 -5.94
CA GLU A 429 -14.45 10.58 -5.72
C GLU A 429 -13.55 9.96 -6.81
N GLU A 430 -14.00 8.88 -7.42
CA GLU A 430 -13.30 8.15 -8.48
C GLU A 430 -13.94 8.36 -9.86
N MET A 431 -14.74 9.43 -10.03
CA MET A 431 -15.27 9.86 -11.33
C MET A 431 -14.15 9.87 -12.39
N PRO A 432 -14.36 9.35 -13.62
CA PRO A 432 -13.34 9.35 -14.69
C PRO A 432 -12.68 10.71 -14.94
N LEU A 433 -13.46 11.79 -14.90
CA LEU A 433 -12.97 13.17 -15.05
C LEU A 433 -12.10 13.69 -13.88
N ALA A 434 -12.00 12.93 -12.78
CA ALA A 434 -11.08 13.23 -11.67
C ALA A 434 -9.64 12.77 -11.94
N TYR A 435 -9.44 11.98 -13.00
CA TYR A 435 -8.14 11.50 -13.45
C TYR A 435 -7.66 12.29 -14.67
N LYS A 436 -6.35 12.22 -14.94
CA LYS A 436 -5.79 12.78 -16.16
C LYS A 436 -6.24 11.94 -17.36
N ASP A 437 -6.15 12.55 -18.54
CA ASP A 437 -6.50 11.90 -19.79
C ASP A 437 -5.44 10.85 -20.16
N ILE A 438 -5.80 9.56 -20.05
CA ILE A 438 -4.88 8.44 -20.30
C ILE A 438 -4.32 8.47 -21.74
N ASP A 439 -5.09 8.97 -22.70
CA ASP A 439 -4.68 9.06 -24.11
C ASP A 439 -3.63 10.16 -24.33
N ARG A 440 -3.42 11.03 -23.34
CA ARG A 440 -2.29 11.98 -23.29
C ARG A 440 -1.12 11.46 -22.47
N ILE A 441 -1.39 10.66 -21.45
CA ILE A 441 -0.38 10.07 -20.57
C ILE A 441 0.43 9.01 -21.30
N MET A 442 -0.21 8.13 -22.08
CA MET A 442 0.49 7.05 -22.78
C MET A 442 1.51 7.55 -23.81
N PRO A 443 1.20 8.50 -24.72
CA PRO A 443 2.21 9.06 -25.62
C PRO A 443 3.36 9.78 -24.89
N ALA A 444 3.11 10.35 -23.71
CA ALA A 444 4.14 11.05 -22.94
C ALA A 444 5.20 10.11 -22.31
N GLN A 445 4.98 8.80 -22.37
CA GLN A 445 5.89 7.75 -21.91
C GLN A 445 6.18 6.72 -23.00
N GLU A 446 6.04 7.07 -24.27
CA GLU A 446 6.33 6.16 -25.39
C GLU A 446 7.78 5.66 -25.40
N SER A 447 8.72 6.39 -24.79
CA SER A 447 10.10 5.95 -24.61
C SER A 447 10.27 4.90 -23.51
N LEU A 448 9.31 4.80 -22.58
CA LEU A 448 9.38 3.93 -21.41
C LEU A 448 8.76 2.56 -21.67
N VAL A 449 7.67 2.53 -22.44
CA VAL A 449 6.86 1.33 -22.66
C VAL A 449 6.37 1.25 -24.11
N GLU A 450 6.09 0.02 -24.54
CA GLU A 450 5.35 -0.30 -25.76
C GLU A 450 3.96 -0.84 -25.40
N ILE A 451 2.94 -0.56 -26.21
CA ILE A 451 1.57 -1.03 -25.99
C ILE A 451 1.39 -2.38 -26.69
N HIS A 452 0.98 -3.39 -25.92
CA HIS A 452 0.73 -4.76 -26.40
C HIS A 452 -0.75 -5.17 -26.29
N GLY A 453 -1.59 -4.32 -25.72
CA GLY A 453 -3.03 -4.52 -25.73
C GLY A 453 -3.79 -3.38 -25.09
N LYS A 454 -5.08 -3.28 -25.40
CA LYS A 454 -6.00 -2.25 -24.92
C LYS A 454 -7.18 -2.90 -24.22
N PHE A 455 -7.35 -2.58 -22.94
CA PHE A 455 -8.43 -3.07 -22.08
C PHE A 455 -9.50 -1.99 -21.92
N MET A 456 -10.77 -2.37 -22.06
CA MET A 456 -11.92 -1.51 -21.80
C MET A 456 -12.79 -2.12 -20.69
N PRO A 457 -12.99 -1.41 -19.56
CA PRO A 457 -13.87 -1.89 -18.49
C PRO A 457 -15.33 -1.98 -18.96
N ARG A 458 -16.06 -2.96 -18.43
CA ARG A 458 -17.50 -3.16 -18.70
C ARG A 458 -18.31 -3.33 -17.42
N ILE A 459 -17.79 -4.08 -16.45
CA ILE A 459 -18.46 -4.30 -15.16
C ILE A 459 -17.43 -4.08 -14.05
N VAL A 460 -17.61 -3.00 -13.30
CA VAL A 460 -16.65 -2.51 -12.30
C VAL A 460 -17.26 -2.66 -10.92
N ARG A 461 -16.53 -3.26 -9.97
CA ARG A 461 -16.87 -3.24 -8.55
C ARG A 461 -15.86 -2.41 -7.77
N MET A 462 -16.36 -1.50 -6.94
CA MET A 462 -15.58 -0.64 -6.05
C MET A 462 -16.23 -0.52 -4.68
N ASN A 463 -15.51 0.02 -3.70
CA ASN A 463 -16.09 0.37 -2.41
C ASN A 463 -17.13 1.49 -2.56
N LYS A 464 -18.26 1.39 -1.84
CA LYS A 464 -19.34 2.39 -1.88
C LYS A 464 -19.21 3.47 -0.79
N ASP A 465 -18.22 3.33 0.09
CA ASP A 465 -18.08 3.91 1.42
C ASP A 465 -18.78 3.11 2.52
#